data_AF-A0A423N7H3-F1
#
_entry.id   AF-A0A423N7H3-F1
#
_cell.length_a   1.000
_cell.length_b   1.000
_cell.length_c   1.000
_cell.angle_alpha   90.00
_cell.angle_beta   90.00
_cell.angle_gamma   90.00
#
_symmetry.space_group_name_H-M   'P 1'
#
loop_
_entity.id
_entity.type
_entity.pdbx_description
1 polymer ?
#
loop_
_entity_poly.entity_id
_entity_poly.type
_entity_poly.pdbx_seq_one_letter_code
_entity_poly.pdbx_strand_id
1 'polypeptide(L)' 'MSSQCNLYNAQFFLGDVATTDNLLAVRNAAGVTKHRLEVPDGMYNLRTDADRIRVLVNEKNQIIELICG' A
#
# COMPACT_ATOMS: atom_id res chain seq x y z
N MET A 1 7.03 19.76 -4.24
CA MET A 1 5.58 19.52 -4.32
C MET A 1 5.20 18.67 -3.12
N SER A 2 4.18 19.07 -2.37
CA SER A 2 3.64 18.29 -1.25
C SER A 2 2.90 17.07 -1.81
N SER A 3 3.65 16.06 -2.23
CA SER A 3 3.12 14.78 -2.74
C SER A 3 2.68 13.94 -1.56
N GLN A 4 1.58 14.33 -0.93
CA GLN A 4 0.95 13.52 0.10
C GLN A 4 0.33 12.31 -0.57
N CYS A 5 0.65 11.12 -0.05
CA CYS A 5 0.01 9.87 -0.42
C CYS A 5 -1.53 10.03 -0.49
N ASN A 6 -2.14 9.57 -1.59
CA ASN A 6 -3.57 9.69 -1.86
C ASN A 6 -4.25 8.32 -2.01
N LEU A 7 -5.02 7.90 -1.02
CA LEU A 7 -5.66 6.58 -1.05
C LEU A 7 -6.89 6.48 -1.96
N TYR A 8 -7.48 7.60 -2.43
CA TYR A 8 -8.76 7.60 -3.13
C TYR A 8 -8.76 6.67 -4.36
N ASN A 9 -7.70 6.73 -5.17
CA ASN A 9 -7.54 5.87 -6.35
C ASN A 9 -6.95 4.50 -6.01
N ALA A 10 -6.21 4.39 -4.90
CA ALA A 10 -5.57 3.14 -4.51
C ALA A 10 -6.58 2.14 -3.90
N GLN A 11 -7.69 2.62 -3.33
CA GLN A 11 -8.74 1.78 -2.74
C GLN A 11 -9.42 0.83 -3.73
N PHE A 12 -9.34 1.08 -5.05
CA PHE A 12 -9.89 0.17 -6.06
C PHE A 12 -9.19 -1.20 -6.09
N PHE A 13 -7.99 -1.31 -5.53
CA PHE A 13 -7.21 -2.56 -5.48
C PHE A 13 -7.50 -3.38 -4.21
N LEU A 14 -8.44 -2.95 -3.34
CA LEU A 14 -8.84 -3.75 -2.19
C LEU A 14 -9.54 -5.04 -2.67
N GLY A 15 -9.11 -6.18 -2.12
CA GLY A 15 -9.56 -7.52 -2.51
C GLY A 15 -8.69 -8.18 -3.58
N ASP A 16 -7.88 -7.41 -4.32
CA ASP A 16 -6.95 -7.94 -5.30
C ASP A 16 -5.79 -8.69 -4.65
N VAL A 17 -5.21 -9.63 -5.38
CA VAL A 17 -3.97 -10.29 -4.95
C VAL A 17 -2.80 -9.30 -5.07
N ALA A 18 -1.96 -9.21 -4.05
CA ALA A 18 -0.77 -8.35 -4.03
C ALA A 18 0.36 -8.92 -4.90
N THR A 19 0.14 -8.94 -6.22
CA THR A 19 1.18 -9.22 -7.22
C THR A 19 2.09 -8.01 -7.39
N THR A 20 3.26 -8.21 -8.00
CA THR A 20 4.19 -7.11 -8.31
C THR A 20 3.52 -6.00 -9.14
N ASP A 21 2.68 -6.38 -10.11
CA ASP A 21 1.96 -5.42 -10.96
C ASP A 21 0.90 -4.63 -10.18
N ASN A 22 0.13 -5.30 -9.32
CA ASN A 22 -0.89 -4.64 -8.50
C ASN A 22 -0.25 -3.72 -7.46
N LEU A 23 0.87 -4.12 -6.86
CA LEU A 23 1.62 -3.25 -5.93
C LEU A 23 2.20 -2.02 -6.62
N LEU A 24 2.67 -2.16 -7.86
CA LEU A 24 3.12 -1.04 -8.68
C LEU A 24 1.96 -0.10 -9.04
N ALA A 25 0.80 -0.66 -9.40
CA ALA A 25 -0.40 0.10 -9.72
C ALA A 25 -0.94 0.86 -8.49
N VAL A 26 -0.99 0.22 -7.32
CA VAL A 26 -1.32 0.83 -6.02
C VAL A 26 -0.39 2.00 -5.72
N ARG A 27 0.92 1.81 -5.88
CA ARG A 27 1.93 2.85 -5.67
C ARG A 27 1.69 4.07 -6.58
N ASN A 28 1.47 3.82 -7.87
CA ASN A 28 1.25 4.87 -8.85
C ASN A 28 -0.08 5.60 -8.60
N ALA A 29 -1.14 4.86 -8.27
CA ALA A 29 -2.45 5.41 -7.92
C ALA A 29 -2.40 6.26 -6.65
N ALA A 30 -1.58 5.86 -5.68
CA ALA A 30 -1.35 6.58 -4.44
C ALA A 30 -0.44 7.81 -4.58
N GLY A 31 0.20 8.00 -5.73
CA GLY A 31 1.10 9.13 -5.97
C GLY A 31 2.38 9.11 -5.13
N VAL A 32 2.81 7.92 -4.70
CA VAL A 32 4.00 7.73 -3.84
C VAL A 32 5.14 7.05 -4.59
N THR A 33 6.36 7.12 -4.05
CA THR A 33 7.54 6.53 -4.70
C THR A 33 7.90 5.14 -4.17
N LYS A 34 7.41 4.81 -2.97
CA LYS A 34 7.69 3.55 -2.27
C LYS A 34 6.40 2.89 -1.84
N HIS A 35 6.39 1.56 -1.88
CA HIS A 35 5.37 0.76 -1.21
C HIS A 35 6.06 -0.22 -0.25
N ARG A 36 5.35 -0.62 0.80
CA ARG A 36 5.74 -1.72 1.69
C ARG A 36 4.60 -2.71 1.79
N LEU A 37 4.86 -3.96 1.44
CA LEU A 37 3.93 -5.06 1.66
C LEU A 37 4.02 -5.50 3.13
N GLU A 38 2.88 -5.57 3.79
CA GLU A 38 2.73 -5.92 5.19
C GLU A 38 1.90 -7.20 5.26
N VAL A 39 2.56 -8.31 5.63
CA VAL A 39 1.96 -9.64 5.73
C VAL A 39 1.45 -9.92 7.14
N PRO A 40 0.47 -10.83 7.31
CA PRO A 40 0.06 -11.29 8.64
C PRO A 40 1.27 -11.75 9.46
N ASP A 41 1.25 -11.44 10.76
CA ASP A 41 2.33 -11.71 11.71
C ASP A 41 3.67 -10.99 11.46
N GLY A 42 3.72 -10.10 10.45
CA GLY A 42 4.87 -9.23 10.22
C GLY A 42 5.03 -8.18 11.32
N MET A 43 6.27 -7.97 11.78
CA MET A 43 6.56 -6.83 12.67
C MET A 43 6.45 -5.51 11.89
N TYR A 44 5.49 -4.67 12.29
CA TYR A 44 5.23 -3.38 11.68
C TYR A 44 6.06 -2.27 12.34
N ASN A 45 6.53 -1.31 11.54
CA ASN A 45 7.08 -0.06 12.05
C ASN A 45 6.13 1.07 11.65
N LEU A 46 5.64 1.84 12.62
CA LEU A 46 4.66 2.93 12.43
C LEU A 46 5.29 4.23 11.89
N ARG A 47 6.35 4.10 11.09
CA ARG A 47 6.97 5.26 10.47
C ARG A 47 5.98 5.91 9.52
N THR A 48 5.86 7.23 9.60
CA THR A 48 4.95 8.06 8.80
C THR A 48 5.75 8.88 7.79
N ASP A 49 6.30 8.19 6.78
CA ASP A 49 6.92 8.82 5.63
C ASP A 49 5.84 9.18 4.59
N ALA A 50 5.70 10.46 4.26
CA ALA A 50 4.68 10.91 3.31
C ALA A 50 4.88 10.40 1.86
N ASP A 51 6.07 9.88 1.53
CA ASP A 51 6.45 9.34 0.21
C ASP A 51 6.19 7.82 0.07
N ARG A 52 5.44 7.23 1.00
CA ARG A 52 5.23 5.79 1.12
C ARG A 52 3.77 5.40 1.32
N ILE A 53 3.41 4.23 0.76
CA ILE A 53 2.18 3.51 1.05
C ILE A 53 2.49 2.14 1.65
N ARG A 54 1.76 1.75 2.68
CA ARG A 54 1.76 0.40 3.25
C ARG A 54 0.55 -0.35 2.72
N VAL A 55 0.79 -1.57 2.25
CA VAL A 55 -0.21 -2.46 1.67
C VAL A 55 -0.33 -3.66 2.59
N LEU A 56 -1.41 -3.72 3.35
CA LEU A 56 -1.69 -4.85 4.23
C LEU A 56 -2.41 -5.94 3.45
N VAL A 57 -1.94 -7.18 3.62
CA VAL A 57 -2.54 -8.36 3.01
C VAL A 57 -3.00 -9.36 4.05
N ASN A 58 -3.99 -10.18 3.70
CA ASN A 58 -4.38 -11.35 4.49
C ASN A 58 -3.50 -12.57 4.19
N GLU A 59 -3.80 -13.71 4.83
CA GLU A 59 -3.08 -14.99 4.64
C GLU A 59 -3.15 -15.53 3.20
N LYS A 60 -4.12 -15.06 2.41
CA LYS A 60 -4.30 -15.40 0.99
C LYS A 60 -3.60 -14.41 0.06
N ASN A 61 -2.75 -13.53 0.60
CA ASN A 61 -2.07 -12.45 -0.12
C ASN A 61 -3.03 -11.45 -0.81
N GLN A 62 -4.26 -11.31 -0.30
CA GLN A 62 -5.22 -10.32 -0.81
C GLN A 62 -5.07 -9.02 -0.04
N ILE A 63 -5.11 -7.90 -0.76
CA ILE A 63 -5.02 -6.57 -0.19
C ILE A 63 -6.28 -6.29 0.62
N ILE A 64 -6.11 -6.04 1.92
CA ILE A 64 -7.22 -5.76 2.84
C ILE A 64 -7.25 -4.31 3.30
N GLU A 65 -6.09 -3.64 3.30
CA GLU A 65 -5.99 -2.26 3.78
C GLU A 65 -4.79 -1.54 3.14
N LEU A 66 -4.95 -0.23 2.97
CA LEU A 66 -3.93 0.66 2.43
C LEU A 66 -3.75 1.84 3.39
N ILE A 67 -2.51 2.13 3.76
CA ILE A 67 -2.19 3.15 4.76
C ILE A 67 -1.09 4.04 4.21
N CYS A 68 -1.33 5.36 4.22
CA CYS A 68 -0.28 6.33 3.92
C CYS A 68 0.68 6.46 5.10
N GLY A 69 1.99 6.39 4.83
CA GLY A 69 3.04 6.40 5.85
C GLY A 69 4.21 5.49 5.50
#